data_AF-A0A7X0SS60-F1
#
_entry.id   AF-A0A7X0SS60-F1
#
_cell.length_a   1.000
_cell.length_b   1.000
_cell.length_c   1.000
_cell.angle_alpha   90.00
_cell.angle_beta   90.00
_cell.angle_gamma   90.00
#
_symmetry.space_group_name_H-M   'P 1'
#
loop_
_entity.id
_entity.type
_entity.pdbx_description
1 polymer ?
#
loop_
_entity_poly.entity_id
_entity_poly.type
_entity_poly.pdbx_seq_one_letter_code
_entity_poly.pdbx_strand_id
1 'polypeptide(L)'
;MIAAIFAFSSQSYQAQNIQPFLKHALSKETAERIIPNLNIRYDGKSYQRDVNPFGLIEFLFRKGAHLFVYGSLASAAALVLRTFRARESVAVSLSLLAVLIVASLDEWNQRYSSERTPTVQDIFVDLIGGLIGLAICYAISRLFRRARRAYSLRSRRDR
;
A
#
# COMPACT_ATOMS: atom_id res chain seq x y z
N MET A 1 3.46 -9.21 -9.09
CA MET A 1 3.40 -7.96 -8.30
C MET A 1 4.19 -6.85 -8.95
N ILE A 2 5.51 -6.97 -9.12
CA ILE A 2 6.34 -5.92 -9.75
C ILE A 2 5.84 -5.57 -11.16
N ALA A 3 5.58 -6.54 -12.03
CA ALA A 3 5.03 -6.28 -13.37
C ALA A 3 3.69 -5.49 -13.34
N ALA A 4 2.84 -5.73 -12.34
CA ALA A 4 1.59 -4.99 -12.18
C ALA A 4 1.85 -3.53 -11.75
N ILE A 5 2.77 -3.30 -10.81
CA ILE A 5 3.20 -1.94 -10.41
C ILE A 5 3.62 -1.15 -11.64
N PHE A 6 4.55 -1.70 -12.43
CA PHE A 6 5.06 -1.03 -13.62
C PHE A 6 3.98 -0.83 -14.69
N ALA A 7 3.10 -1.81 -14.92
CA ALA A 7 2.00 -1.68 -15.87
C ALA A 7 1.01 -0.57 -15.48
N PHE A 8 0.64 -0.45 -14.19
CA PHE A 8 -0.24 0.61 -13.71
C PHE A 8 0.45 1.97 -13.71
N SER A 9 1.71 2.01 -13.31
CA SER A 9 2.56 3.21 -13.28
C SER A 9 2.80 3.84 -14.65
N SER A 10 2.83 3.02 -15.68
CA SER A 10 3.01 3.47 -17.06
C SER A 10 1.76 4.12 -17.66
N GLN A 11 0.61 4.05 -16.98
CA GLN A 11 -0.63 4.65 -17.46
C GLN A 11 -0.63 6.18 -17.26
N SER A 12 -1.24 6.89 -18.21
CA SER A 12 -1.43 8.34 -18.10
C SER A 12 -2.38 8.70 -16.95
N TYR A 13 -2.32 9.94 -16.48
CA TYR A 13 -3.22 10.44 -15.44
C TYR A 13 -4.70 10.23 -15.81
N GLN A 14 -5.07 10.43 -17.08
CA GLN A 14 -6.44 10.26 -17.55
C GLN A 14 -6.93 8.81 -17.43
N ALA A 15 -6.06 7.83 -17.70
CA ALA A 15 -6.40 6.42 -17.57
C ALA A 15 -6.56 5.97 -16.11
N GLN A 16 -5.84 6.63 -15.19
CA GLN A 16 -5.91 6.34 -13.77
C GLN A 16 -6.97 7.18 -13.02
N ASN A 17 -7.56 8.17 -13.68
CA ASN A 17 -8.53 9.09 -13.08
C ASN A 17 -9.87 8.40 -12.83
N ILE A 18 -10.20 8.21 -11.55
CA ILE A 18 -11.47 7.58 -11.14
C ILE A 18 -12.61 8.58 -10.90
N GLN A 19 -12.35 9.89 -10.95
CA GLN A 19 -13.39 10.90 -10.70
C GLN A 19 -14.59 10.80 -11.64
N PRO A 20 -14.45 10.52 -12.96
CA PRO A 20 -15.61 10.35 -13.83
C PRO A 20 -16.51 9.21 -13.34
N PHE A 21 -15.92 8.08 -12.99
CA PHE A 21 -16.65 6.94 -12.43
C PHE A 21 -17.32 7.31 -11.09
N LEU A 22 -16.60 7.97 -10.18
CA LEU A 22 -17.16 8.38 -8.89
C LEU A 22 -18.33 9.35 -9.04
N LYS A 23 -18.26 10.29 -10.00
CA LYS A 23 -19.35 11.24 -10.29
C LYS A 23 -20.59 10.57 -10.87
N HIS A 24 -20.42 9.45 -11.59
CA HIS A 24 -21.54 8.64 -12.06
C HIS A 24 -22.11 7.72 -10.98
N ALA A 25 -21.26 7.19 -10.10
CA ALA A 25 -21.65 6.23 -9.06
C ALA A 25 -22.21 6.87 -7.79
N LEU A 26 -21.76 8.08 -7.44
CA LEU A 26 -22.06 8.75 -6.18
C LEU A 26 -22.53 10.19 -6.41
N SER A 27 -23.60 10.58 -5.71
CA SER A 27 -23.96 12.00 -5.60
C SER A 27 -22.93 12.75 -4.74
N LYS A 28 -22.81 14.07 -4.94
CA LYS A 28 -21.90 14.91 -4.16
C LYS A 28 -22.21 14.83 -2.67
N GLU A 29 -23.49 14.84 -2.30
CA GLU A 29 -23.98 14.75 -0.92
C GLU A 29 -23.62 13.40 -0.28
N THR A 30 -23.62 12.33 -1.07
CA THR A 30 -23.25 10.98 -0.59
C THR A 30 -21.75 10.88 -0.38
N ALA A 31 -20.94 11.42 -1.30
CA ALA A 31 -19.49 11.50 -1.14
C ALA A 31 -19.13 12.31 0.12
N GLU A 32 -19.81 13.43 0.32
CA GLU A 32 -19.78 14.24 1.55
C GLU A 32 -20.43 13.56 2.78
N ARG A 33 -21.00 12.37 2.72
CA ARG A 33 -21.38 11.66 3.96
C ARG A 33 -20.36 10.62 4.35
N ILE A 34 -19.73 10.01 3.36
CA ILE A 34 -18.81 8.89 3.55
C ILE A 34 -17.41 9.39 3.94
N ILE A 35 -16.97 10.53 3.40
CA ILE A 35 -15.64 11.08 3.69
C ILE A 35 -15.73 11.97 4.93
N PRO A 36 -14.87 11.80 5.95
CA PRO A 36 -14.80 12.76 7.06
C PRO A 36 -14.34 14.15 6.59
N ASN A 37 -14.56 15.17 7.41
CA ASN A 37 -14.08 16.53 7.12
C ASN A 37 -12.54 16.58 7.24
N LEU A 38 -11.87 16.35 6.11
CA LEU A 38 -10.42 16.26 5.98
C LEU A 38 -9.93 17.31 5.00
N ASN A 39 -8.91 18.04 5.45
CA ASN A 39 -8.17 19.01 4.66
C ASN A 39 -6.72 18.56 4.62
N ILE A 40 -6.32 17.91 3.53
CA ILE A 40 -4.98 17.36 3.36
C ILE A 40 -4.22 18.23 2.39
N ARG A 41 -3.04 18.72 2.81
CA ARG A 41 -2.09 19.37 1.91
C ARG A 41 -1.00 18.36 1.56
N TYR A 42 -0.83 18.08 0.27
CA TYR A 42 0.11 17.09 -0.22
C TYR A 42 0.76 17.58 -1.51
N ASP A 43 2.10 17.58 -1.57
CA ASP A 43 2.87 18.05 -2.73
C ASP A 43 2.40 19.43 -3.27
N GLY A 44 2.19 20.38 -2.36
CA GLY A 44 1.70 21.73 -2.71
C GLY A 44 0.22 21.81 -3.11
N LYS A 45 -0.46 20.68 -3.35
CA LYS A 45 -1.89 20.60 -3.66
C LYS A 45 -2.72 20.45 -2.39
N SER A 46 -3.93 21.02 -2.40
CA SER A 46 -4.89 20.89 -1.30
C SER A 46 -6.07 20.01 -1.71
N TYR A 47 -6.26 18.92 -0.99
CA TYR A 47 -7.39 18.01 -1.10
C TYR A 47 -8.35 18.28 0.05
N GLN A 48 -9.47 18.93 -0.28
CA GLN A 48 -10.47 19.34 0.69
C GLN A 48 -11.81 18.77 0.27
N ARG A 49 -12.50 18.18 1.24
CA ARG A 49 -13.82 17.58 1.03
C ARG A 49 -14.83 18.60 0.48
N ASP A 50 -14.86 19.80 1.06
CA ASP A 50 -15.87 20.81 0.75
C ASP A 50 -15.64 21.48 -0.62
N VAL A 51 -14.42 21.39 -1.15
CA VAL A 51 -14.03 21.92 -2.47
C VAL A 51 -14.18 20.85 -3.56
N ASN A 52 -13.58 19.68 -3.35
CA ASN A 52 -13.62 18.57 -4.30
C ASN A 52 -13.61 17.21 -3.58
N PRO A 53 -14.77 16.69 -3.18
CA PRO A 53 -14.85 15.43 -2.43
C PRO A 53 -14.38 14.24 -3.27
N PHE A 54 -14.63 14.25 -4.58
CA PHE A 54 -14.18 13.20 -5.49
C PHE A 54 -12.66 13.16 -5.65
N GLY A 55 -12.01 14.33 -5.72
CA GLY A 55 -10.55 14.42 -5.75
C GLY A 55 -9.91 13.94 -4.45
N LEU A 56 -10.55 14.20 -3.30
CA LEU A 56 -10.10 13.67 -2.02
C LEU A 56 -10.27 12.14 -1.94
N ILE A 57 -11.40 11.59 -2.42
CA ILE A 57 -11.58 10.12 -2.53
C ILE A 57 -10.52 9.51 -3.42
N GLU A 58 -10.30 10.07 -4.60
CA GLU A 58 -9.27 9.58 -5.52
C GLU A 58 -7.89 9.59 -4.86
N PHE A 59 -7.54 10.68 -4.18
CA PHE A 59 -6.28 10.78 -3.46
C PHE A 59 -6.14 9.68 -2.40
N LEU A 60 -7.15 9.51 -1.54
CA LEU A 60 -7.14 8.48 -0.49
C LEU A 60 -7.09 7.06 -1.08
N PHE A 61 -7.86 6.82 -2.15
CA PHE A 61 -7.90 5.53 -2.83
C PHE A 61 -6.53 5.19 -3.43
N ARG A 62 -5.89 6.13 -4.12
CA ARG A 62 -4.56 5.95 -4.69
C ARG A 62 -3.52 5.67 -3.61
N LYS A 63 -3.44 6.51 -2.58
CA LYS A 63 -2.49 6.29 -1.48
C LYS A 63 -2.76 4.97 -0.77
N GLY A 64 -4.02 4.60 -0.55
CA GLY A 64 -4.41 3.30 -0.01
C GLY A 64 -3.97 2.11 -0.88
N ALA A 65 -4.16 2.19 -2.20
CA ALA A 65 -3.72 1.17 -3.15
C ALA A 65 -2.19 1.00 -3.13
N HIS A 66 -1.45 2.10 -3.12
CA HIS A 66 0.01 2.12 -2.96
C HIS A 66 0.45 1.43 -1.65
N LEU A 67 -0.11 1.85 -0.50
CA LEU A 67 0.16 1.20 0.79
C LEU A 67 -0.07 -0.32 0.73
N PHE A 68 -1.18 -0.75 0.14
CA PHE A 68 -1.53 -2.16 0.04
C PHE A 68 -0.56 -2.94 -0.86
N VAL A 69 -0.24 -2.40 -2.03
CA VAL A 69 0.62 -3.05 -3.02
C VAL A 69 2.05 -3.20 -2.50
N TYR A 70 2.62 -2.13 -1.92
CA TYR A 70 3.96 -2.17 -1.34
C TYR A 70 4.02 -2.95 -0.03
N GLY A 71 2.98 -2.91 0.79
CA GLY A 71 2.83 -3.78 1.96
C GLY A 71 2.78 -5.26 1.60
N SER A 72 2.08 -5.61 0.51
CA SER A 72 2.03 -6.98 -0.03
C SER A 72 3.38 -7.40 -0.60
N LEU A 73 4.09 -6.51 -1.32
CA LEU A 73 5.43 -6.75 -1.82
C LEU A 73 6.41 -7.06 -0.68
N ALA A 74 6.43 -6.22 0.36
CA ALA A 74 7.29 -6.40 1.53
C ALA A 74 7.02 -7.74 2.24
N SER A 75 5.73 -8.07 2.41
CA SER A 75 5.28 -9.32 3.02
C SER A 75 5.71 -10.54 2.21
N ALA A 76 5.51 -10.52 0.89
CA ALA A 76 5.92 -11.60 0.00
C ALA A 76 7.44 -11.80 0.02
N ALA A 77 8.21 -10.71 -0.06
CA ALA A 77 9.67 -10.75 0.04
C ALA A 77 10.13 -11.36 1.37
N ALA A 78 9.49 -11.00 2.49
CA ALA A 78 9.84 -11.53 3.80
C ALA A 78 9.52 -13.03 3.90
N LEU A 79 8.38 -13.48 3.36
CA LEU A 79 8.03 -14.89 3.33
C LEU A 79 9.04 -15.72 2.51
N VAL A 80 9.46 -15.23 1.35
CA VAL A 80 10.48 -15.88 0.51
C VAL A 80 11.80 -15.98 1.26
N LEU A 81 12.28 -14.89 1.88
CA LEU A 81 13.55 -14.87 2.61
C LEU A 81 13.53 -15.81 3.83
N ARG A 82 12.37 -16.01 4.46
CA ARG A 82 12.21 -17.00 5.54
C ARG A 82 12.37 -18.43 5.05
N THR A 83 11.96 -18.75 3.82
CA THR A 83 12.17 -20.08 3.21
C THR A 83 13.66 -20.40 3.08
N PHE A 84 14.48 -19.38 2.80
CA PHE A 84 15.95 -19.49 2.78
C PHE A 84 16.60 -19.42 4.17
N ARG A 85 15.82 -19.55 5.25
CA ARG A 85 16.29 -19.49 6.65
C ARG A 85 17.03 -18.20 7.02
N ALA A 86 16.75 -17.09 6.34
CA ALA A 86 17.29 -15.80 6.72
C ALA A 86 16.83 -15.42 8.15
N ARG A 87 17.70 -14.72 8.90
CA ARG A 87 17.32 -14.13 10.19
C ARG A 87 16.19 -13.13 9.99
N GLU A 88 15.26 -13.03 10.94
CA GLU A 88 14.08 -12.15 10.79
C GLU A 88 14.48 -10.68 10.57
N SER A 89 15.56 -10.20 11.21
CA SER A 89 16.10 -8.86 10.98
C SER A 89 16.58 -8.65 9.54
N VAL A 90 17.31 -9.63 8.98
CA VAL A 90 17.78 -9.60 7.59
C VAL A 90 16.62 -9.64 6.62
N ALA A 91 15.61 -10.47 6.89
CA ALA A 91 14.41 -10.56 6.07
C ALA A 91 13.64 -9.22 6.04
N VAL A 92 13.47 -8.56 7.19
CA VAL A 92 12.84 -7.24 7.27
C VAL A 92 13.64 -6.19 6.50
N SER A 93 14.95 -6.09 6.74
CA SER A 93 15.79 -5.08 6.07
C SER A 93 15.81 -5.25 4.56
N LEU A 94 15.96 -6.48 4.05
CA LEU A 94 15.96 -6.75 2.61
C LEU A 94 14.58 -6.52 1.98
N SER A 95 13.49 -6.85 2.67
CA SER A 95 12.13 -6.53 2.21
C SER A 95 11.90 -5.03 2.07
N LEU A 96 12.33 -4.24 3.05
CA LEU A 96 12.20 -2.78 3.00
C LEU A 96 13.10 -2.16 1.93
N LEU A 97 14.32 -2.70 1.76
CA LEU A 97 15.21 -2.29 0.68
C LEU A 97 14.59 -2.59 -0.69
N ALA A 98 13.94 -3.74 -0.86
CA ALA A 98 13.22 -4.06 -2.08
C ALA A 98 12.07 -3.08 -2.35
N VAL A 99 11.28 -2.72 -1.32
CA VAL A 99 10.24 -1.68 -1.45
C VAL A 99 10.85 -0.34 -1.84
N LEU A 100 11.93 0.09 -1.18
CA LEU A 100 12.61 1.36 -1.49
C LEU A 100 13.03 1.41 -2.96
N ILE A 101 13.68 0.35 -3.46
CA ILE A 101 14.15 0.28 -4.85
C ILE A 101 12.97 0.32 -5.80
N VAL A 102 11.94 -0.51 -5.58
CA VAL A 102 10.78 -0.58 -6.48
C VAL A 102 10.00 0.74 -6.48
N ALA A 103 9.77 1.35 -5.32
CA ALA A 103 9.09 2.65 -5.21
C ALA A 103 9.88 3.79 -5.87
N SER A 104 11.22 3.77 -5.74
CA SER A 104 12.08 4.74 -6.42
C SER A 104 12.02 4.59 -7.94
N LEU A 105 11.99 3.34 -8.44
CA LEU A 105 11.83 3.06 -9.87
C LEU A 105 10.43 3.41 -10.38
N ASP A 106 9.41 3.25 -9.55
CA ASP A 106 8.02 3.60 -9.85
C ASP A 106 7.86 5.11 -10.05
N GLU A 107 8.35 5.91 -9.10
CA GLU A 107 8.36 7.38 -9.20
C GLU A 107 9.24 7.87 -10.36
N TRP A 108 10.37 7.19 -10.62
CA TRP A 108 11.20 7.50 -11.79
C TRP A 108 10.43 7.30 -13.10
N ASN A 109 9.69 6.20 -13.25
CA ASN A 109 8.88 5.96 -14.43
C ASN A 109 7.73 6.95 -14.57
N GLN A 110 7.07 7.28 -13.46
CA GLN A 110 5.96 8.24 -13.44
C GLN A 110 6.40 9.64 -13.87
N ARG A 111 7.66 10.00 -13.64
CA ARG A 111 8.24 11.25 -14.17
C ARG A 111 8.09 11.39 -15.69
N TYR A 112 8.15 10.28 -16.43
CA TYR A 112 8.08 10.30 -17.90
C TYR A 112 6.64 10.21 -18.42
N SER A 113 5.73 9.59 -17.66
CA SER A 113 4.35 9.33 -18.07
C SER A 113 3.32 10.33 -17.51
N SER A 114 3.68 11.12 -16.49
CA SER A 114 2.76 12.04 -15.82
C SER A 114 3.28 13.46 -15.75
N GLU A 115 2.40 14.45 -15.98
CA GLU A 115 2.68 15.89 -15.83
C GLU A 115 2.80 16.31 -14.34
N ARG A 116 3.28 15.42 -13.46
CA ARG A 116 3.56 15.73 -12.07
C ARG A 116 5.04 15.57 -11.78
N THR A 117 5.51 16.37 -10.83
CA THR A 117 6.86 16.27 -10.31
C THR A 117 6.95 15.04 -9.40
N PRO A 118 7.95 14.16 -9.56
CA PRO A 118 8.15 13.04 -8.65
C PRO A 118 8.35 13.56 -7.24
N THR A 119 7.64 13.00 -6.27
CA THR A 119 7.68 13.50 -4.90
C THR A 119 8.31 12.44 -3.99
N VAL A 120 9.35 12.83 -3.25
CA VAL A 120 9.95 11.95 -2.22
C VAL A 120 8.90 11.51 -1.18
N GLN A 121 7.85 12.30 -1.00
CA GLN A 121 6.70 11.96 -0.15
C GLN A 121 6.05 10.63 -0.56
N ASP A 122 5.96 10.32 -1.87
CA ASP A 122 5.33 9.08 -2.35
C ASP A 122 6.15 7.85 -1.98
N ILE A 123 7.47 7.93 -2.12
CA ILE A 123 8.40 6.88 -1.67
C ILE A 123 8.25 6.62 -0.16
N PHE A 124 8.12 7.67 0.65
CA PHE A 124 7.91 7.52 2.09
C PHE A 124 6.57 6.84 2.41
N VAL A 125 5.50 7.20 1.71
CA VAL A 125 4.18 6.59 1.86
C VAL A 125 4.26 5.09 1.53
N ASP A 126 4.96 4.73 0.45
CA ASP A 126 5.15 3.33 0.04
C ASP A 126 5.98 2.53 1.06
N LEU A 127 7.03 3.12 1.62
CA LEU A 127 7.82 2.52 2.70
C LEU A 127 7.00 2.29 3.97
N ILE A 128 6.14 3.23 4.35
CA ILE A 128 5.21 3.06 5.48
C ILE A 128 4.24 1.91 5.18
N GLY A 129 3.73 1.80 3.96
CA GLY A 129 2.95 0.65 3.50
C GLY A 129 3.71 -0.67 3.67
N GLY A 130 4.97 -0.70 3.24
CA GLY A 130 5.89 -1.83 3.44
C GLY A 130 6.04 -2.24 4.91
N LEU A 131 6.26 -1.27 5.81
CA LEU A 131 6.37 -1.50 7.26
C LEU A 131 5.07 -2.07 7.85
N ILE A 132 3.92 -1.50 7.49
CA ILE A 132 2.60 -1.96 7.95
C ILE A 132 2.37 -3.40 7.47
N GLY A 133 2.63 -3.68 6.19
CA GLY A 133 2.50 -5.02 5.62
C GLY A 133 3.34 -6.05 6.35
N LEU A 134 4.62 -5.74 6.61
CA LEU A 134 5.51 -6.59 7.40
C LEU A 134 4.96 -6.82 8.81
N ALA A 135 4.57 -5.76 9.52
CA ALA A 135 4.04 -5.87 10.87
C ALA A 135 2.83 -6.83 10.94
N ILE A 136 1.88 -6.68 10.00
CA ILE A 136 0.72 -7.55 9.86
C ILE A 136 1.15 -8.99 9.55
N CYS A 137 2.04 -9.19 8.57
CA CYS A 137 2.53 -10.50 8.17
C CYS A 137 3.17 -11.27 9.34
N TYR A 138 4.02 -10.60 10.13
CA TYR A 138 4.67 -11.19 11.30
C TYR A 138 3.69 -11.44 12.45
N ALA A 139 2.73 -10.53 12.69
CA ALA A 139 1.68 -10.72 13.69
C ALA A 139 0.84 -11.97 13.38
N ILE A 140 0.36 -12.08 12.14
CA ILE A 140 -0.40 -13.23 11.65
C ILE A 140 0.42 -14.51 11.79
N SER A 141 1.69 -14.50 11.33
CA SER A 141 2.58 -15.66 11.44
C SER A 141 2.78 -16.11 12.89
N ARG A 142 2.87 -15.17 13.84
CA ARG A 142 3.00 -15.46 15.27
C ARG A 142 1.71 -16.08 15.84
N LEU A 143 0.55 -15.57 15.45
CA LEU A 143 -0.75 -16.10 15.87
C LEU A 143 -0.95 -17.54 15.36
N PHE A 144 -0.67 -17.81 14.09
CA PHE A 144 -0.76 -19.16 13.53
C PHE A 144 0.20 -20.15 14.19
N ARG A 145 1.42 -19.72 14.55
CA ARG A 145 2.36 -20.57 15.30
C ARG A 145 1.84 -20.89 16.71
N ARG A 146 1.23 -19.92 17.38
CA ARG A 146 0.62 -20.13 18.72
C ARG A 146 -0.55 -21.11 18.65
N ALA A 147 -1.47 -20.92 17.70
CA ALA A 147 -2.61 -21.82 17.50
C ALA A 147 -2.18 -23.27 17.21
N ARG A 148 -1.20 -23.46 16.31
CA ARG A 148 -0.67 -24.80 16.00
C ARG A 148 -0.03 -25.49 17.21
N ARG A 149 0.73 -24.76 18.03
CA ARG A 149 1.32 -25.29 19.26
C ARG A 149 0.23 -25.73 20.26
N ALA A 150 -0.78 -24.89 20.47
CA ALA A 150 -1.90 -25.21 21.37
C ALA A 150 -2.66 -26.48 20.92
N TYR A 151 -2.93 -26.62 19.62
CA TYR A 151 -3.56 -27.83 19.07
C TYR A 151 -2.71 -29.08 19.28
N SER A 152 -1.40 -29.01 19.00
CA SER A 152 -0.49 -30.16 19.18
C SER A 152 -0.36 -30.63 20.63
N LEU A 153 -0.47 -29.72 21.60
CA LEU A 153 -0.43 -30.06 23.03
C LEU A 153 -1.71 -30.74 23.49
N ARG A 154 -2.87 -30.31 22.96
CA ARG A 154 -4.17 -30.94 23.27
C ARG A 154 -4.26 -32.36 22.71
N SER A 155 -3.87 -32.57 21.45
CA SER A 155 -3.85 -33.90 20.81
C SER A 155 -2.88 -34.91 21.46
N ARG A 156 -1.86 -34.44 22.20
CA ARG A 156 -0.98 -35.31 23.00
C ARG A 156 -1.52 -35.64 24.39
N ARG A 157 -2.47 -34.86 24.91
CA ARG A 157 -3.10 -35.08 26.22
C ARG A 157 -4.27 -36.06 26.14
N ASP A 158 -4.93 -36.14 24.98
CA ASP A 158 -6.07 -37.02 24.73
C ASP A 158 -5.67 -38.43 24.22
N ARG A 159 -4.37 -38.76 24.24
CA ARG A 159 -3.78 -40.08 23.92
C ARG A 159 -3.09 -40.62 25.16
#